data_AF-A0A8X6I9U1-F1
#
_entry.id   AF-A0A8X6I9U1-F1
#
_cell.length_a   1.000
_cell.length_b   1.000
_cell.length_c   1.000
_cell.angle_alpha   90.00
_cell.angle_beta   90.00
_cell.angle_gamma   90.00
#
_symmetry.space_group_name_H-M   'P 1'
#
loop_
_entity.id
_entity.type
_entity.pdbx_description
1 polymer ?
#
loop_
_entity_poly.entity_id
_entity_poly.type
_entity_poly.pdbx_seq_one_letter_code
_entity_poly.pdbx_strand_id
1 'polypeptide(L)'
;NSSLKLEKVPVFGSSCDIFYDSSTKKKRPYIPESFRKIVFNSVHNLAHPGIKATTKLLKSKFVWPSINKDARTWTRSCLKCQKSKVTRHVQSPFQQYHNVSKRFTEINLDIIGPLPSSEGFRYCLTIIDRYSRWPEAIPLPDIRAETVADNLLKGWIARFGTPLVITTDQGTQFEAQLFQELSKLIGFKRNRTTSYHPQANGCIERWHRTLKASIMCHENESWTRSLPIILLGLRTTWRADFQSTPAELLYGENIRLPCDFFEDTKFQPQSEFVQKLKATMKQVKPIPFSYNCKQKPFV
;
A
#
# COMPACT_ATOMS: atom_id res chain seq x y z
N ASN A 1 -21.92 -17.02 27.13
CA ASN A 1 -22.16 -17.19 28.58
C ASN A 1 -20.98 -17.88 29.25
N SER A 2 -19.87 -17.18 29.49
CA SER A 2 -18.88 -17.60 30.48
C SER A 2 -19.17 -16.82 31.75
N SER A 3 -19.85 -17.45 32.71
CA SER A 3 -20.12 -16.88 34.02
C SER A 3 -18.79 -16.51 34.67
N LEU A 4 -18.66 -15.28 35.18
CA LEU A 4 -17.46 -14.86 35.91
C LEU A 4 -17.31 -15.75 37.16
N LYS A 5 -16.10 -16.22 37.43
CA LYS A 5 -15.76 -16.94 38.67
C LYS A 5 -14.95 -16.01 39.54
N LEU A 6 -15.58 -15.44 40.57
CA LEU A 6 -14.96 -14.45 41.44
C LEU A 6 -14.44 -15.09 42.73
N GLU A 7 -13.14 -14.92 42.98
CA GLU A 7 -12.47 -15.37 44.21
C GLU A 7 -12.01 -14.15 45.01
N LYS A 8 -12.14 -14.21 46.34
CA LYS A 8 -11.74 -13.14 47.25
C LYS A 8 -10.26 -13.33 47.63
N VAL A 9 -9.46 -12.28 47.48
CA VAL A 9 -8.02 -12.32 47.79
C VAL A 9 -7.66 -11.10 48.64
N PRO A 10 -6.92 -11.28 49.76
CA PRO A 10 -6.45 -10.17 50.59
C PRO A 10 -5.41 -9.34 49.83
N VAL A 11 -5.51 -8.01 49.93
CA VAL A 11 -4.49 -7.11 49.38
C VAL A 11 -3.33 -7.02 50.37
N PHE A 12 -2.11 -7.28 49.89
CA PHE A 12 -0.91 -7.21 50.73
C PHE A 12 -0.77 -5.83 51.38
N GLY A 13 -0.78 -5.77 52.72
CA GLY A 13 -0.67 -4.52 53.49
C GLY A 13 -1.96 -3.71 53.67
N SER A 14 -3.13 -4.28 53.38
CA SER A 14 -4.43 -3.64 53.61
C SER A 14 -5.41 -4.58 54.32
N SER A 15 -6.33 -4.02 55.10
CA SER A 15 -7.46 -4.77 55.70
C SER A 15 -8.60 -5.02 54.70
N CYS A 16 -8.42 -4.66 53.43
CA CYS A 16 -9.42 -4.80 52.38
C CYS A 16 -9.13 -6.01 51.49
N ASP A 17 -10.21 -6.73 51.19
CA ASP A 17 -10.22 -7.83 50.24
C ASP A 17 -10.69 -7.33 48.86
N ILE A 18 -10.11 -7.89 47.80
CA ILE A 18 -10.56 -7.63 46.42
C ILE A 18 -10.97 -8.93 45.73
N PHE A 19 -11.94 -8.83 44.83
CA PHE A 19 -12.40 -9.95 44.03
C PHE A 19 -11.57 -10.09 42.76
N TYR A 20 -11.18 -11.30 42.39
CA TYR A 20 -10.49 -11.63 41.15
C TYR A 20 -11.30 -12.61 40.30
N ASP A 21 -11.30 -12.39 38.99
CA ASP A 21 -11.84 -13.38 38.04
C ASP A 21 -10.80 -14.46 37.73
N SER A 22 -11.10 -15.70 38.13
CA SER A 22 -10.32 -16.90 37.87
C SER A 22 -10.81 -17.69 36.64
N SER A 23 -11.84 -17.22 35.93
CA SER A 23 -12.39 -17.90 34.74
C SER A 23 -11.42 -17.95 33.55
N THR A 24 -10.32 -17.19 33.59
CA THR A 24 -9.28 -17.16 32.55
C THR A 24 -7.90 -17.39 33.16
N LYS A 25 -6.92 -17.83 32.35
CA LYS A 25 -5.52 -18.06 32.80
C LYS A 25 -4.85 -16.82 33.44
N LYS A 26 -5.42 -15.62 33.27
CA LYS A 26 -4.93 -14.37 33.87
C LYS A 26 -5.89 -13.90 34.95
N LYS A 27 -5.42 -13.84 36.20
CA LYS A 27 -6.16 -13.24 37.32
C LYS A 27 -6.36 -11.75 37.06
N ARG A 28 -7.61 -11.32 36.98
CA ARG A 28 -7.97 -9.90 36.75
C ARG A 28 -8.87 -9.41 37.89
N PRO A 29 -8.54 -8.32 38.58
CA PRO A 29 -9.38 -7.79 39.63
C PRO A 29 -10.71 -7.29 39.07
N TYR A 30 -11.78 -7.62 39.78
CA TYR A 30 -13.13 -7.14 39.54
C TYR A 30 -13.25 -5.71 40.05
N ILE A 31 -13.76 -4.82 39.21
CA ILE A 31 -13.86 -3.39 39.54
C ILE A 31 -15.31 -3.01 39.91
N PRO A 32 -15.57 -2.59 41.16
CA PRO A 32 -16.86 -2.07 41.58
C PRO A 32 -17.24 -0.81 40.79
N GLU A 33 -18.54 -0.56 40.67
CA GLU A 33 -19.08 0.47 39.79
C GLU A 33 -18.49 1.87 40.01
N SER A 34 -18.33 2.26 41.27
CA SER A 34 -17.75 3.55 41.68
C SER A 34 -16.33 3.78 41.16
N PHE A 35 -15.55 2.72 40.92
CA PHE A 35 -14.13 2.82 40.52
C PHE A 35 -13.90 2.64 39.01
N ARG A 36 -14.89 2.15 38.25
CA ARG A 36 -14.70 1.81 36.82
C ARG A 36 -14.26 3.01 35.98
N LYS A 37 -14.84 4.19 36.25
CA LYS A 37 -14.52 5.41 35.51
C LYS A 37 -13.11 5.91 35.83
N ILE A 38 -12.68 5.80 37.08
CA ILE A 38 -11.33 6.17 37.53
C ILE A 38 -10.30 5.27 36.84
N VAL A 39 -10.54 3.95 36.86
CA VAL A 39 -9.69 2.97 36.17
C VAL A 39 -9.64 3.24 34.66
N PHE A 40 -10.79 3.51 34.03
CA PHE A 40 -10.81 3.90 32.62
C PHE A 40 -9.94 5.14 32.34
N ASN A 41 -10.10 6.21 33.13
CA ASN A 41 -9.36 7.45 32.94
C ASN A 41 -7.85 7.22 33.10
N SER A 42 -7.42 6.42 34.08
CA SER A 42 -6.00 6.09 34.30
C SER A 42 -5.34 5.40 33.11
N VAL A 43 -6.09 4.60 32.33
CA VAL A 43 -5.58 3.90 31.15
C VAL A 43 -5.75 4.73 29.88
N HIS A 44 -6.91 5.35 29.71
CA HIS A 44 -7.24 6.10 28.50
C HIS A 44 -6.45 7.41 28.39
N ASN A 45 -6.25 8.15 29.48
CA ASN A 45 -5.62 9.46 29.44
C ASN A 45 -4.10 9.41 29.17
N LEU A 46 -3.46 8.24 29.25
CA LEU A 46 -2.03 8.08 28.97
C LEU A 46 -1.68 8.37 27.52
N ALA A 47 -2.54 7.95 26.58
CA ALA A 47 -2.25 8.07 25.15
C ALA A 47 -3.50 8.29 24.28
N HIS A 48 -4.67 8.49 24.90
CA HIS A 48 -5.96 8.60 24.22
C HIS A 48 -6.20 7.52 23.14
N PRO A 49 -6.03 6.21 23.44
CA PRO A 49 -6.22 5.17 22.44
C PRO A 49 -7.67 5.11 21.92
N GLY A 50 -7.84 4.60 20.69
CA GLY A 50 -9.17 4.39 20.11
C GLY A 50 -9.96 3.29 20.83
N ILE A 51 -11.28 3.23 20.63
CA ILE A 51 -12.22 2.35 21.37
C ILE A 51 -11.75 0.88 21.44
N LYS A 52 -11.28 0.32 20.32
CA LYS A 52 -10.79 -1.07 20.26
C LYS A 52 -9.54 -1.28 21.13
N ALA A 53 -8.59 -0.34 21.05
CA ALA A 53 -7.35 -0.40 21.82
C ALA A 53 -7.59 -0.18 23.31
N THR A 54 -8.41 0.81 23.70
CA THR A 54 -8.81 1.04 25.09
C THR A 54 -9.50 -0.18 25.70
N THR A 55 -10.46 -0.77 24.97
CA THR A 55 -11.15 -1.99 25.43
C THR A 55 -10.19 -3.16 25.63
N LYS A 56 -9.21 -3.34 24.72
CA LYS A 56 -8.21 -4.41 24.82
C LYS A 56 -7.28 -4.20 26.04
N LEU A 57 -6.85 -2.97 26.29
CA LEU A 57 -6.02 -2.61 27.44
C LEU A 57 -6.75 -2.79 28.78
N LEU A 58 -8.03 -2.42 28.84
CA LEU A 58 -8.82 -2.62 30.06
C LEU A 58 -9.06 -4.11 30.33
N LYS A 59 -9.42 -4.89 29.31
CA LYS A 59 -9.66 -6.33 29.46
C LYS A 59 -8.42 -7.15 29.79
N SER A 60 -7.23 -6.65 29.48
CA SER A 60 -5.98 -7.34 29.82
C SER A 60 -5.62 -7.20 31.30
N LYS A 61 -6.14 -6.16 31.98
CA LYS A 61 -5.80 -5.82 33.37
C LYS A 61 -6.98 -5.91 34.34
N PHE A 62 -8.22 -5.79 33.89
CA PHE A 62 -9.40 -5.63 34.76
C PHE A 62 -10.61 -6.40 34.20
N VAL A 63 -11.63 -6.58 35.05
CA VAL A 63 -12.90 -7.19 34.67
C VAL A 63 -14.08 -6.52 35.38
N TRP A 64 -15.17 -6.31 34.65
CA TRP A 64 -16.48 -5.96 35.20
C TRP A 64 -17.57 -6.20 34.13
N PRO A 65 -18.86 -6.30 34.51
CA PRO A 65 -19.95 -6.44 33.56
C PRO A 65 -20.02 -5.20 32.66
N SER A 66 -20.26 -5.38 31.36
CA SER A 66 -20.40 -4.26 30.42
C SER A 66 -19.14 -3.42 30.15
N ILE A 67 -17.94 -3.93 30.48
CA ILE A 67 -16.64 -3.27 30.18
C ILE A 67 -16.50 -2.75 28.75
N ASN A 68 -17.05 -3.46 27.76
CA ASN A 68 -17.05 -3.01 26.36
C ASN A 68 -17.95 -1.79 26.13
N LYS A 69 -19.14 -1.80 26.73
CA LYS A 69 -20.13 -0.73 26.61
C LYS A 69 -19.57 0.53 27.24
N ASP A 70 -19.04 0.40 28.45
CA ASP A 70 -18.46 1.51 29.20
C ASP A 70 -17.25 2.12 28.49
N ALA A 71 -16.29 1.28 28.05
CA ALA A 71 -15.11 1.75 27.32
C ALA A 71 -15.50 2.47 26.02
N ARG A 72 -16.52 1.98 25.30
CA ARG A 72 -17.05 2.62 24.09
C ARG A 72 -17.68 3.98 24.40
N THR A 73 -18.58 4.04 25.37
CA THR A 73 -19.27 5.27 25.77
C THR A 73 -18.28 6.33 26.23
N TRP A 74 -17.34 5.96 27.10
CA TRP A 74 -16.38 6.89 27.70
C TRP A 74 -15.30 7.36 26.75
N THR A 75 -14.83 6.50 25.83
CA THR A 75 -13.89 6.93 24.78
C THR A 75 -14.59 7.90 23.83
N ARG A 76 -15.88 7.69 23.52
CA ARG A 76 -16.66 8.59 22.66
C ARG A 76 -16.95 9.93 23.32
N SER A 77 -17.14 9.98 24.64
CA SER A 77 -17.39 11.22 25.37
C SER A 77 -16.11 11.96 25.81
N CYS A 78 -14.92 11.48 25.44
CA CYS A 78 -13.67 12.15 25.76
C CYS A 78 -13.50 13.42 24.91
N LEU A 79 -13.61 14.60 25.55
CA LEU A 79 -13.47 15.91 24.89
C LEU A 79 -12.13 16.06 24.15
N LYS A 80 -11.02 15.58 24.73
CA LYS A 80 -9.69 15.62 24.09
C LYS A 80 -9.64 14.78 22.81
N CYS A 81 -10.30 13.62 22.79
CA CYS A 81 -10.42 12.80 21.57
C CYS A 81 -11.37 13.41 20.56
N GLN A 82 -12.49 14.02 20.99
CA GLN A 82 -13.46 14.64 20.08
C GLN A 82 -12.85 15.85 19.34
N LYS A 83 -12.01 16.64 20.02
CA LYS A 83 -11.33 17.80 19.44
C LYS A 83 -10.17 17.42 18.51
N SER A 84 -9.44 16.34 18.82
CA SER A 84 -8.21 15.96 18.08
C SER A 84 -8.41 14.89 17.01
N LYS A 85 -9.44 14.02 17.14
CA LYS A 85 -9.67 12.92 16.20
C LYS A 85 -10.83 13.23 15.28
N VAL A 86 -10.55 13.22 13.98
CA VAL A 86 -11.57 13.23 12.94
C VAL A 86 -12.41 11.95 13.08
N THR A 87 -13.62 12.08 13.60
CA THR A 87 -14.57 10.95 13.83
C THR A 87 -15.42 10.63 12.62
N ARG A 88 -15.43 11.53 11.63
CA ARG A 88 -16.16 11.36 10.38
C ARG A 88 -15.17 11.03 9.27
N HIS A 89 -14.98 9.75 9.01
CA HIS A 89 -14.63 9.38 7.64
C HIS A 89 -15.87 9.68 6.83
N VAL A 90 -15.78 10.63 5.89
CA VAL A 90 -16.74 10.70 4.79
C VAL A 90 -16.62 9.36 4.09
N GLN A 91 -17.52 8.44 4.40
CA GLN A 91 -17.71 7.26 3.59
C GLN A 91 -18.44 7.74 2.35
N SER A 92 -17.65 8.17 1.37
CA SER A 92 -18.13 8.24 0.00
C SER A 92 -18.75 6.88 -0.33
N PRO A 93 -19.89 6.83 -1.04
CA PRO A 93 -20.42 5.58 -1.58
C PRO A 93 -19.28 4.79 -2.24
N PHE A 94 -19.30 3.47 -2.12
CA PHE A 94 -18.41 2.61 -2.91
C PHE A 94 -18.68 2.88 -4.38
N GLN A 95 -17.96 3.83 -4.96
CA GLN A 95 -17.96 3.99 -6.39
C GLN A 95 -17.11 2.83 -6.88
N GLN A 96 -17.80 1.80 -7.38
CA GLN A 96 -17.21 0.65 -8.01
C GLN A 96 -16.35 1.18 -9.15
N TYR A 97 -15.05 1.31 -8.91
CA TYR A 97 -14.13 1.78 -9.92
C TYR A 97 -14.17 0.74 -11.03
N HIS A 98 -14.43 1.14 -12.28
CA HIS A 98 -14.40 0.21 -13.40
C HIS A 98 -13.03 -0.46 -13.46
N ASN A 99 -13.00 -1.77 -13.20
CA ASN A 99 -11.78 -2.53 -13.38
C ASN A 99 -11.37 -2.38 -14.84
N VAL A 100 -10.17 -1.85 -15.04
CA VAL A 100 -9.59 -1.75 -16.38
C VAL A 100 -9.48 -3.18 -16.90
N SER A 101 -9.91 -3.42 -18.13
CA SER A 101 -9.98 -4.77 -18.68
C SER A 101 -8.67 -5.20 -19.37
N LYS A 102 -7.76 -4.25 -19.65
CA LYS A 102 -6.55 -4.46 -20.43
C LYS A 102 -5.34 -3.75 -19.82
N ARG A 103 -4.16 -4.35 -20.01
CA ARG A 103 -2.86 -3.76 -19.67
C ARG A 103 -2.59 -2.53 -20.52
N PHE A 104 -1.91 -1.54 -19.94
CA PHE A 104 -1.40 -0.34 -20.62
C PHE A 104 -2.45 0.61 -21.19
N THR A 105 -3.75 0.32 -21.05
CA THR A 105 -4.80 1.20 -21.56
C THR A 105 -5.02 2.42 -20.69
N GLU A 106 -4.84 2.28 -19.37
CA GLU A 106 -4.98 3.40 -18.43
C GLU A 106 -3.78 3.45 -17.51
N ILE A 107 -3.15 4.63 -17.43
CA ILE A 107 -2.00 4.87 -16.57
C ILE A 107 -2.23 6.06 -15.64
N ASN A 108 -1.62 6.02 -14.47
CA ASN A 108 -1.57 7.12 -13.53
C ASN A 108 -0.18 7.75 -13.53
N LEU A 109 -0.13 9.07 -13.69
CA LEU A 109 1.09 9.88 -13.62
C LEU A 109 1.05 10.73 -12.37
N ASP A 110 2.18 10.79 -11.67
CA ASP A 110 2.40 11.70 -10.55
C ASP A 110 3.87 12.14 -10.52
N ILE A 111 4.17 13.19 -9.79
CA ILE A 111 5.55 13.66 -9.57
C ILE A 111 5.84 13.68 -8.08
N ILE A 112 6.91 13.00 -7.72
CA ILE A 112 7.41 12.95 -6.37
C ILE A 112 8.55 13.94 -6.21
N GLY A 113 8.46 14.84 -5.23
CA GLY A 113 9.58 15.67 -4.81
C GLY A 113 9.16 16.91 -4.01
N PRO A 114 10.13 17.79 -3.68
CA PRO A 114 11.56 17.59 -3.92
C PRO A 114 12.15 16.49 -3.03
N LEU A 115 13.01 15.65 -3.60
CA LEU A 115 13.83 14.64 -2.94
C LEU A 115 15.25 15.21 -2.66
N PRO A 116 16.07 14.54 -1.83
CA PRO A 116 17.49 14.84 -1.72
C PRO A 116 18.14 14.85 -3.10
N SER A 117 19.04 15.81 -3.35
CA SER A 117 19.70 15.93 -4.65
C SER A 117 20.59 14.73 -4.92
N SER A 118 20.43 14.08 -6.06
CA SER A 118 21.21 12.91 -6.47
C SER A 118 21.50 12.99 -7.95
N GLU A 119 22.77 13.09 -8.34
CA GLU A 119 23.22 13.18 -9.74
C GLU A 119 22.51 14.31 -10.55
N GLY A 120 22.15 15.41 -9.89
CA GLY A 120 21.43 16.53 -10.52
C GLY A 120 19.90 16.35 -10.60
N PHE A 121 19.37 15.23 -10.10
CA PHE A 121 17.94 14.95 -10.04
C PHE A 121 17.37 15.26 -8.65
N ARG A 122 16.20 15.87 -8.63
CA ARG A 122 15.48 16.27 -7.40
C ARG A 122 14.02 15.85 -7.37
N TYR A 123 13.52 15.34 -8.48
CA TYR A 123 12.14 14.91 -8.63
C TYR A 123 12.13 13.52 -9.25
N CYS A 124 10.98 12.86 -9.20
CA CYS A 124 10.77 11.58 -9.84
C CYS A 124 9.38 11.53 -10.45
N LEU A 125 9.31 11.38 -11.77
CA LEU A 125 8.06 11.10 -12.48
C LEU A 125 7.70 9.63 -12.24
N THR A 126 6.52 9.40 -11.70
CA THR A 126 6.00 8.05 -11.51
C THR A 126 4.88 7.76 -12.48
N ILE A 127 4.90 6.55 -13.02
CA ILE A 127 3.93 6.06 -13.98
C ILE A 127 3.50 4.67 -13.54
N ILE A 128 2.19 4.48 -13.34
CA ILE A 128 1.64 3.22 -12.84
C ILE A 128 0.55 2.74 -13.80
N ASP A 129 0.71 1.52 -14.33
CA ASP A 129 -0.36 0.84 -15.07
C ASP A 129 -1.52 0.49 -14.12
N ARG A 130 -2.74 0.89 -14.45
CA ARG A 130 -3.90 0.65 -13.59
C ARG A 130 -4.32 -0.82 -13.53
N TYR A 131 -3.99 -1.58 -14.56
CA TYR A 131 -4.33 -3.00 -14.64
C TYR A 131 -3.37 -3.85 -13.80
N SER A 132 -2.10 -3.92 -14.21
CA SER A 132 -1.08 -4.78 -13.59
C SER A 132 -0.44 -4.18 -12.35
N ARG A 133 -0.68 -2.89 -12.08
CA ARG A 133 0.05 -2.10 -11.08
C ARG A 133 1.55 -2.02 -11.35
N TRP A 134 1.95 -2.22 -12.61
CA TRP A 134 3.34 -2.11 -13.02
C TRP A 134 3.87 -0.69 -12.77
N PRO A 135 4.94 -0.55 -11.96
CA PRO A 135 5.54 0.75 -11.69
C PRO A 135 6.70 1.07 -12.63
N GLU A 136 6.73 2.33 -13.08
CA GLU A 136 7.90 3.02 -13.60
C GLU A 136 8.15 4.27 -12.77
N ALA A 137 9.42 4.58 -12.53
CA ALA A 137 9.86 5.76 -11.80
C ALA A 137 11.09 6.32 -12.51
N ILE A 138 11.02 7.59 -12.92
CA ILE A 138 12.00 8.22 -13.80
C ILE A 138 12.53 9.48 -13.07
N PRO A 139 13.83 9.56 -12.75
CA PRO A 139 14.43 10.74 -12.14
C PRO A 139 14.28 11.97 -13.04
N LEU A 140 13.90 13.12 -12.46
CA LEU A 140 13.77 14.39 -13.15
C LEU A 140 14.60 15.50 -12.47
N PRO A 141 15.30 16.35 -13.24
CA PRO A 141 16.03 17.50 -12.71
C PRO A 141 15.08 18.63 -12.28
N ASP A 142 13.97 18.79 -13.01
CA ASP A 142 12.94 19.79 -12.79
C ASP A 142 11.54 19.24 -13.12
N ILE A 143 10.51 20.04 -12.87
CA ILE A 143 9.11 19.69 -13.12
C ILE A 143 8.50 20.47 -14.30
N ARG A 144 9.34 20.96 -15.24
CA ARG A 144 8.84 21.65 -16.43
C ARG A 144 8.06 20.67 -17.30
N ALA A 145 7.02 21.17 -17.95
CA ALA A 145 6.15 20.34 -18.79
C ALA A 145 6.93 19.62 -19.90
N GLU A 146 7.92 20.28 -20.51
CA GLU A 146 8.78 19.71 -21.58
C GLU A 146 9.59 18.51 -21.06
N THR A 147 10.23 18.67 -19.90
CA THR A 147 11.00 17.62 -19.22
C THR A 147 10.10 16.41 -18.92
N VAL A 148 8.90 16.65 -18.40
CA VAL A 148 7.94 15.58 -18.07
C VAL A 148 7.45 14.87 -19.34
N ALA A 149 7.12 15.61 -20.40
CA ALA A 149 6.64 15.05 -21.67
C ALA A 149 7.70 14.18 -22.36
N ASP A 150 8.96 14.64 -22.42
CA ASP A 150 10.07 13.88 -23.00
C ASP A 150 10.32 12.57 -22.22
N ASN A 151 10.29 12.64 -20.88
CA ASN A 151 10.46 11.45 -20.05
C ASN A 151 9.26 10.49 -20.10
N LEU A 152 8.03 10.99 -20.28
CA LEU A 152 6.87 10.14 -20.54
C LEU A 152 7.02 9.38 -21.86
N LEU A 153 7.50 10.05 -22.92
CA LEU A 153 7.73 9.45 -24.23
C LEU A 153 8.79 8.35 -24.14
N LYS A 154 9.97 8.67 -23.61
CA LYS A 154 11.10 7.73 -23.50
C LYS A 154 10.84 6.60 -22.51
N GLY A 155 10.26 6.94 -21.35
CA GLY A 155 10.13 6.02 -20.23
C GLY A 155 8.92 5.10 -20.31
N TRP A 156 7.86 5.48 -21.03
CA TRP A 156 6.65 4.68 -21.16
C TRP A 156 6.26 4.40 -22.60
N ILE A 157 5.97 5.45 -23.38
CA ILE A 157 5.33 5.30 -24.70
C ILE A 157 6.20 4.48 -25.64
N ALA A 158 7.51 4.72 -25.66
CA ALA A 158 8.46 3.96 -26.47
C ALA A 158 8.60 2.48 -26.07
N ARG A 159 8.17 2.11 -24.86
CA ARG A 159 8.33 0.75 -24.30
C ARG A 159 7.04 -0.06 -24.31
N PHE A 160 5.91 0.58 -24.01
CA PHE A 160 4.62 -0.07 -23.80
C PHE A 160 3.54 0.38 -24.80
N GLY A 161 3.86 1.39 -25.62
CA GLY A 161 2.91 2.02 -26.53
C GLY A 161 2.07 3.11 -25.85
N THR A 162 1.19 3.72 -26.66
CA THR A 162 0.33 4.81 -26.22
C THR A 162 -0.84 4.28 -25.39
N PRO A 163 -1.04 4.76 -24.15
CA PRO A 163 -2.23 4.46 -23.37
C PRO A 163 -3.46 5.17 -23.94
N LEU A 164 -4.64 4.59 -23.74
CA LEU A 164 -5.91 5.25 -24.09
C LEU A 164 -6.22 6.41 -23.15
N VAL A 165 -5.86 6.27 -21.87
CA VAL A 165 -6.12 7.27 -20.84
C VAL A 165 -4.89 7.49 -19.97
N ILE A 166 -4.50 8.76 -19.82
CA ILE A 166 -3.49 9.22 -18.88
C ILE A 166 -4.20 10.01 -17.79
N THR A 167 -4.10 9.55 -16.54
CA THR A 167 -4.67 10.24 -15.39
C THR A 167 -3.55 10.98 -14.64
N THR A 168 -3.61 12.31 -14.60
CA THR A 168 -2.66 13.17 -13.85
C THR A 168 -3.37 13.83 -12.67
N ASP A 169 -2.59 14.34 -11.71
CA ASP A 169 -3.10 15.31 -10.75
C ASP A 169 -3.41 16.68 -11.40
N GLN A 170 -3.90 17.63 -10.60
CA GLN A 170 -4.19 19.00 -11.03
C GLN A 170 -2.94 19.91 -10.98
N GLY A 171 -1.74 19.35 -10.97
CA GLY A 171 -0.51 20.12 -10.98
C GLY A 171 -0.34 20.93 -12.28
N THR A 172 0.07 22.19 -12.15
CA THR A 172 0.29 23.11 -13.28
C THR A 172 1.26 22.58 -14.33
N GLN A 173 2.22 21.73 -13.93
CA GLN A 173 3.15 21.04 -14.81
C GLN A 173 2.49 20.10 -15.84
N PHE A 174 1.26 19.64 -15.56
CA PHE A 174 0.44 18.85 -16.48
C PHE A 174 -0.65 19.69 -17.17
N GLU A 175 -0.77 20.98 -16.83
CA GLU A 175 -1.77 21.90 -17.40
C GLU A 175 -1.27 22.67 -18.62
N ALA A 176 0.02 22.60 -18.92
CA ALA A 176 0.61 23.28 -20.07
C ALA A 176 -0.08 22.90 -21.39
N GLN A 177 -0.23 23.88 -22.28
CA GLN A 177 -0.66 23.72 -23.68
C GLN A 177 0.03 22.52 -24.35
N LEU A 178 1.32 22.31 -24.03
CA LEU A 178 2.11 21.17 -24.44
C LEU A 178 1.42 19.81 -24.21
N PHE A 179 0.84 19.56 -23.03
CA PHE A 179 0.20 18.28 -22.74
C PHE A 179 -1.09 18.07 -23.54
N GLN A 180 -1.76 19.15 -23.93
CA GLN A 180 -2.92 19.08 -24.82
C GLN A 180 -2.49 18.77 -26.25
N GLU A 181 -1.42 19.41 -26.74
CA GLU A 181 -0.85 19.14 -28.06
C GLU A 181 -0.31 17.72 -28.15
N LEU A 182 0.43 17.27 -27.13
CA LEU A 182 0.94 15.90 -27.02
C LEU A 182 -0.19 14.87 -27.01
N SER A 183 -1.26 15.13 -26.26
CA SER A 183 -2.47 14.29 -26.22
C SER A 183 -3.10 14.14 -27.60
N LYS A 184 -3.20 15.24 -28.37
CA LYS A 184 -3.73 15.23 -29.74
C LYS A 184 -2.81 14.49 -30.71
N LEU A 185 -1.49 14.70 -30.60
CA LEU A 185 -0.50 14.12 -31.50
C LEU A 185 -0.39 12.59 -31.30
N ILE A 186 -0.28 12.15 -30.06
CA ILE A 186 -0.01 10.75 -29.72
C ILE A 186 -1.32 9.95 -29.61
N GLY A 187 -2.45 10.61 -29.31
CA GLY A 187 -3.78 10.00 -29.33
C GLY A 187 -4.25 9.42 -27.99
N PHE A 188 -3.78 9.95 -26.86
CA PHE A 188 -4.30 9.57 -25.54
C PHE A 188 -5.30 10.59 -25.00
N LYS A 189 -6.29 10.15 -24.24
CA LYS A 189 -7.18 11.04 -23.49
C LYS A 189 -6.56 11.40 -22.13
N ARG A 190 -6.47 12.68 -21.82
CA ARG A 190 -6.07 13.12 -20.47
C ARG A 190 -7.28 13.18 -19.54
N ASN A 191 -7.22 12.47 -18.42
CA ASN A 191 -8.14 12.59 -17.30
C ASN A 191 -7.44 13.29 -16.13
N ARG A 192 -8.19 14.12 -15.40
CA ARG A 192 -7.72 14.76 -14.18
C ARG A 192 -8.25 13.97 -12.99
N THR A 193 -7.44 13.78 -11.96
CA THR A 193 -7.97 13.28 -10.68
C THR A 193 -8.96 14.29 -10.13
N THR A 194 -10.18 13.84 -9.86
CA THR A 194 -11.11 14.57 -9.01
C THR A 194 -10.73 14.27 -7.55
N SER A 195 -10.84 15.25 -6.66
CA SER A 195 -10.55 15.10 -5.23
C SER A 195 -11.44 14.08 -4.51
N TYR A 196 -12.38 13.43 -5.22
CA TYR A 196 -13.51 12.69 -4.67
C TYR A 196 -13.38 11.15 -4.73
N HIS A 197 -12.20 10.58 -5.01
CA HIS A 197 -12.04 9.12 -5.13
C HIS A 197 -10.97 8.51 -4.20
N PRO A 198 -11.31 8.25 -2.93
CA PRO A 198 -10.35 7.85 -1.88
C PRO A 198 -9.63 6.51 -2.12
N GLN A 199 -10.24 5.57 -2.85
CA GLN A 199 -9.68 4.22 -3.01
C GLN A 199 -8.59 4.13 -4.08
N ALA A 200 -8.83 4.70 -5.27
CA ALA A 200 -7.83 4.75 -6.34
C ALA A 200 -6.65 5.63 -5.92
N ASN A 201 -6.93 6.82 -5.36
CA ASN A 201 -5.90 7.68 -4.79
C ASN A 201 -5.19 6.98 -3.64
N GLY A 202 -5.91 6.31 -2.74
CA GLY A 202 -5.31 5.62 -1.59
C GLY A 202 -4.39 4.44 -1.95
N CYS A 203 -4.58 3.79 -3.11
CA CYS A 203 -3.64 2.77 -3.62
C CYS A 203 -2.37 3.41 -4.18
N ILE A 204 -2.51 4.48 -4.95
CA ILE A 204 -1.41 5.24 -5.53
C ILE A 204 -0.59 5.94 -4.43
N GLU A 205 -1.26 6.58 -3.47
CA GLU A 205 -0.64 7.22 -2.29
C GLU A 205 0.14 6.22 -1.45
N ARG A 206 -0.40 5.01 -1.23
CA ARG A 206 0.34 3.94 -0.53
C ARG A 206 1.59 3.54 -1.31
N TRP A 207 1.48 3.42 -2.63
CA TRP A 207 2.64 3.10 -3.46
C TRP A 207 3.68 4.22 -3.44
N HIS A 208 3.29 5.49 -3.57
CA HIS A 208 4.21 6.64 -3.42
C HIS A 208 4.88 6.66 -2.06
N ARG A 209 4.17 6.31 -0.99
CA ARG A 209 4.74 6.21 0.35
C ARG A 209 5.80 5.11 0.41
N THR A 210 5.53 3.94 -0.15
CA THR A 210 6.51 2.84 -0.22
C THR A 210 7.73 3.24 -1.05
N LEU A 211 7.53 3.82 -2.23
CA LEU A 211 8.64 4.27 -3.09
C LEU A 211 9.49 5.34 -2.40
N LYS A 212 8.87 6.35 -1.78
CA LYS A 212 9.59 7.36 -0.99
C LYS A 212 10.40 6.72 0.13
N ALA A 213 9.80 5.82 0.90
CA ALA A 213 10.49 5.14 1.99
C ALA A 213 11.70 4.34 1.48
N SER A 214 11.55 3.59 0.38
CA SER A 214 12.65 2.88 -0.25
C SER A 214 13.76 3.82 -0.71
N ILE A 215 13.41 4.95 -1.36
CA ILE A 215 14.38 5.97 -1.78
C ILE A 215 15.15 6.54 -0.58
N MET A 216 14.45 6.88 0.51
CA MET A 216 15.07 7.44 1.71
C MET A 216 15.99 6.44 2.43
N CYS A 217 15.74 5.14 2.33
CA CYS A 217 16.65 4.11 2.86
C CYS A 217 18.00 4.07 2.12
N HIS A 218 18.08 4.63 0.90
CA HIS A 218 19.28 4.67 0.08
C HIS A 218 19.84 6.10 -0.10
N GLU A 219 19.52 7.02 0.81
CA GLU A 219 19.95 8.43 0.73
C GLU A 219 21.48 8.59 0.70
N ASN A 220 22.22 7.71 1.37
CA ASN A 220 23.69 7.73 1.39
C ASN A 220 24.34 7.25 0.09
N GLU A 221 23.60 6.53 -0.76
CA GLU A 221 24.10 5.87 -1.97
C GLU A 221 23.34 6.37 -3.20
N SER A 222 23.30 7.69 -3.43
CA SER A 222 22.76 8.29 -4.68
C SER A 222 21.48 7.60 -5.16
N TRP A 223 20.33 7.92 -4.57
CA TRP A 223 19.07 7.17 -4.78
C TRP A 223 18.70 6.89 -6.24
N THR A 224 19.15 7.73 -7.18
CA THR A 224 19.03 7.52 -8.63
C THR A 224 19.66 6.20 -9.11
N ARG A 225 20.80 5.80 -8.55
CA ARG A 225 21.49 4.54 -8.85
C ARG A 225 20.81 3.33 -8.22
N SER A 226 20.19 3.50 -7.06
CA SER A 226 19.44 2.43 -6.39
C SER A 226 18.05 2.21 -7.00
N LEU A 227 17.51 3.22 -7.72
CA LEU A 227 16.15 3.19 -8.24
C LEU A 227 15.82 1.96 -9.11
N PRO A 228 16.69 1.47 -10.02
CA PRO A 228 16.42 0.24 -10.77
C PRO A 228 16.22 -0.98 -9.88
N ILE A 229 17.01 -1.12 -8.80
CA ILE A 229 16.91 -2.23 -7.84
C ILE A 229 15.67 -2.08 -6.96
N ILE A 230 15.34 -0.86 -6.53
CA ILE A 230 14.09 -0.56 -5.82
C ILE A 230 12.90 -0.96 -6.68
N LEU A 231 12.88 -0.57 -7.96
CA LEU A 231 11.82 -0.92 -8.89
C LEU A 231 11.73 -2.42 -9.12
N LEU A 232 12.85 -3.13 -9.23
CA LEU A 232 12.87 -4.60 -9.31
C LEU A 232 12.14 -5.21 -8.11
N GLY A 233 12.47 -4.79 -6.88
CA GLY A 233 11.77 -5.25 -5.67
C GLY A 233 10.28 -4.92 -5.68
N LEU A 234 9.89 -3.70 -6.08
CA LEU A 234 8.49 -3.29 -6.15
C LEU A 234 7.69 -4.08 -7.21
N ARG A 235 8.33 -4.51 -8.30
CA ARG A 235 7.71 -5.32 -9.37
C ARG A 235 7.47 -6.77 -8.95
N THR A 236 8.30 -7.31 -8.06
CA THR A 236 8.22 -8.70 -7.59
C THR A 236 7.55 -8.85 -6.22
N THR A 237 7.22 -7.75 -5.54
CA THR A 237 6.56 -7.77 -4.23
C THR A 237 5.12 -8.23 -4.32
N TRP A 238 4.74 -9.17 -3.44
CA TRP A 238 3.36 -9.65 -3.32
C TRP A 238 2.40 -8.56 -2.86
N ARG A 239 1.25 -8.47 -3.53
CA ARG A 239 0.22 -7.48 -3.25
C ARG A 239 -1.11 -8.13 -2.91
N ALA A 240 -1.55 -7.92 -1.67
CA ALA A 240 -2.77 -8.52 -1.11
C ALA A 240 -4.06 -7.98 -1.75
N ASP A 241 -4.03 -6.80 -2.37
CA ASP A 241 -5.21 -6.18 -2.99
C ASP A 241 -5.70 -6.92 -4.24
N PHE A 242 -4.81 -7.64 -4.94
CA PHE A 242 -5.16 -8.45 -6.12
C PHE A 242 -4.52 -9.84 -6.12
N GLN A 243 -3.93 -10.24 -4.99
CA GLN A 243 -3.35 -11.57 -4.74
C GLN A 243 -2.40 -12.03 -5.85
N SER A 244 -1.49 -11.14 -6.26
CA SER A 244 -0.42 -11.43 -7.21
C SER A 244 0.70 -10.40 -7.07
N THR A 245 1.79 -10.56 -7.81
CA THR A 245 2.81 -9.52 -8.00
C THR A 245 2.53 -8.71 -9.27
N PRO A 246 3.00 -7.47 -9.39
CA PRO A 246 2.93 -6.72 -10.64
C PRO A 246 3.57 -7.45 -11.83
N ALA A 247 4.71 -8.11 -11.60
CA ALA A 247 5.40 -8.92 -12.59
C ALA A 247 4.55 -10.09 -13.09
N GLU A 248 3.92 -10.84 -12.20
CA GLU A 248 3.03 -11.95 -12.59
C GLU A 248 1.81 -11.47 -13.38
N LEU A 249 1.21 -10.35 -13.01
CA LEU A 249 0.09 -9.78 -13.77
C LEU A 249 0.53 -9.29 -15.16
N LEU A 250 1.75 -8.79 -15.26
CA LEU A 250 2.27 -8.27 -16.52
C LEU A 250 2.79 -9.38 -17.43
N TYR A 251 3.65 -10.26 -16.94
CA TYR A 251 4.36 -11.26 -17.75
C TYR A 251 3.76 -12.67 -17.66
N GLY A 252 2.86 -12.93 -16.71
CA GLY A 252 2.35 -14.28 -16.42
C GLY A 252 3.28 -15.11 -15.53
N GLU A 253 4.45 -14.57 -15.19
CA GLU A 253 5.43 -15.12 -14.27
C GLU A 253 6.20 -14.01 -13.55
N ASN A 254 6.89 -14.36 -12.47
CA ASN A 254 7.66 -13.39 -11.70
C ASN A 254 9.05 -13.17 -12.33
N ILE A 255 9.66 -12.02 -12.05
CA ILE A 255 11.01 -11.70 -12.50
C ILE A 255 12.01 -12.38 -11.57
N ARG A 256 13.00 -13.07 -12.14
CA ARG A 256 14.08 -13.69 -11.37
C ARG A 256 14.91 -12.64 -10.65
N LEU A 257 15.12 -12.83 -9.36
CA LEU A 257 15.96 -11.99 -8.52
C LEU A 257 17.39 -12.56 -8.46
N PRO A 258 18.43 -11.73 -8.22
CA PRO A 258 19.82 -12.18 -8.09
C PRO A 258 20.07 -13.27 -7.03
N CYS A 259 19.14 -13.46 -6.08
CA CYS A 259 19.21 -14.47 -5.02
C CYS A 259 18.30 -15.69 -5.27
N ASP A 260 17.70 -15.81 -6.45
CA ASP A 260 16.89 -16.98 -6.82
C ASP A 260 17.81 -18.12 -7.28
N PHE A 261 18.26 -18.91 -6.31
CA PHE A 261 19.18 -20.04 -6.50
C PHE A 261 18.50 -21.32 -7.02
N PHE A 262 17.18 -21.46 -6.82
CA PHE A 262 16.40 -22.64 -7.20
C PHE A 262 15.17 -22.24 -8.02
N GLU A 263 14.83 -23.02 -9.05
CA GLU A 263 13.56 -22.89 -9.80
C GLU A 263 12.39 -23.49 -9.00
N ASP A 264 12.06 -22.92 -7.85
CA ASP A 264 10.92 -23.39 -7.06
C ASP A 264 9.59 -22.91 -7.64
N THR A 265 9.15 -23.61 -8.69
CA THR A 265 7.84 -23.44 -9.31
C THR A 265 6.73 -24.10 -8.48
N LYS A 266 6.48 -23.61 -7.26
CA LYS A 266 5.32 -24.04 -6.45
C LYS A 266 4.34 -22.93 -6.10
N PHE A 267 4.60 -21.68 -6.52
CA PHE A 267 3.61 -20.63 -6.35
C PHE A 267 2.46 -20.79 -7.35
N GLN A 268 1.29 -21.16 -6.81
CA GLN A 268 0.02 -21.15 -7.53
C GLN A 268 -0.76 -19.88 -7.16
N PRO A 269 -0.88 -18.91 -8.10
CA PRO A 269 -1.63 -17.70 -7.85
C PRO A 269 -3.11 -18.05 -7.59
N GLN A 270 -3.75 -17.40 -6.62
CA GLN A 270 -5.17 -17.64 -6.31
C GLN A 270 -6.10 -16.99 -7.35
N SER A 271 -5.63 -15.95 -8.05
CA SER A 271 -6.38 -15.28 -9.11
C SER A 271 -6.52 -16.17 -10.34
N GLU A 272 -7.76 -16.51 -10.69
CA GLU A 272 -8.11 -17.29 -11.90
C GLU A 272 -7.52 -16.66 -13.18
N PHE A 273 -7.54 -15.31 -13.27
CA PHE A 273 -6.94 -14.60 -14.39
C PHE A 273 -5.44 -14.89 -14.53
N VAL A 274 -4.69 -14.84 -13.42
CA VAL A 274 -3.25 -15.07 -13.42
C VAL A 274 -2.94 -16.54 -13.74
N GLN A 275 -3.74 -17.47 -13.22
CA GLN A 275 -3.61 -18.89 -13.58
C GLN A 275 -3.80 -19.11 -15.08
N LYS A 276 -4.83 -18.50 -15.67
CA LYS A 276 -5.11 -18.59 -17.11
C LYS A 276 -3.99 -17.95 -17.93
N LEU A 277 -3.53 -16.76 -17.55
CA LEU A 277 -2.41 -16.08 -18.22
C LEU A 277 -1.14 -16.94 -18.20
N LYS A 278 -0.80 -17.52 -17.04
CA LYS A 278 0.35 -18.42 -16.88
C LYS A 278 0.22 -19.67 -17.75
N ALA A 279 -0.98 -20.26 -17.84
CA ALA A 279 -1.24 -21.39 -18.72
C ALA A 279 -1.06 -21.02 -20.21
N THR A 280 -1.56 -19.85 -20.63
CA THR A 280 -1.38 -19.35 -22.00
C THR A 280 0.09 -19.06 -22.31
N MET A 281 0.82 -18.37 -21.43
CA MET A 281 2.24 -18.04 -21.65
C MET A 281 3.10 -19.30 -21.74
N LYS A 282 2.79 -20.36 -20.98
CA LYS A 282 3.46 -21.66 -21.08
C LYS A 282 3.30 -22.34 -22.45
N GLN A 283 2.30 -21.97 -23.25
CA GLN A 283 2.10 -22.50 -24.60
C GLN A 283 2.95 -21.77 -25.64
N VAL A 284 3.39 -20.53 -25.37
CA VAL A 284 4.21 -19.70 -26.26
C VAL A 284 5.70 -20.04 -26.11
N LYS A 285 6.04 -21.34 -26.05
CA LYS A 285 7.44 -21.75 -25.89
C LYS A 285 8.27 -21.30 -27.09
N PRO A 286 9.53 -20.90 -26.88
CA PRO A 286 10.45 -20.63 -27.98
C PRO A 286 10.50 -21.86 -28.90
N ILE A 287 10.41 -21.63 -30.21
CA ILE A 287 10.76 -22.65 -31.19
C ILE A 287 12.25 -22.94 -31.00
N PRO A 288 12.67 -24.21 -30.86
CA PRO A 288 14.08 -24.54 -30.73
C PRO A 288 14.85 -23.94 -31.91
N PHE A 289 15.97 -23.28 -31.60
CA PHE A 289 16.85 -22.72 -32.63
C PHE A 289 17.21 -23.81 -33.64
N SER A 290 16.92 -23.61 -34.92
CA SER A 290 17.43 -24.50 -35.95
C SER A 290 18.90 -24.15 -36.19
N TYR A 291 19.79 -25.01 -35.71
CA TYR A 291 21.21 -24.92 -36.03
C TYR A 291 21.43 -25.42 -37.46
N ASN A 292 21.24 -24.56 -38.45
CA ASN A 292 21.67 -24.84 -39.83
C ASN A 292 23.17 -24.55 -40.02
N CYS A 293 24.02 -24.97 -39.09
CA CYS A 293 25.47 -24.83 -39.24
C CYS A 293 26.11 -26.22 -39.42
N LYS A 294 26.32 -26.62 -40.69
CA LYS A 294 27.14 -27.78 -41.07
C LYS A 294 28.63 -27.40 -41.17
N GLN A 295 29.18 -26.67 -40.21
CA GLN A 295 30.64 -26.49 -40.14
C GLN A 295 31.15 -27.07 -38.83
N LYS A 296 31.94 -28.14 -38.95
CA LYS A 296 32.72 -28.65 -37.83
C LYS A 296 33.66 -27.52 -37.39
N PRO A 297 33.66 -27.15 -36.09
CA PRO A 297 34.65 -26.22 -35.59
C PRO A 297 36.03 -26.84 -35.84
N PHE A 298 36.91 -26.12 -36.53
CA PHE A 298 38.32 -26.48 -36.59
C PHE A 298 38.87 -26.33 -35.18
N VAL A 299 39.39 -27.45 -34.65
CA VAL A 299 40.18 -27.49 -33.39
C VAL A 299 41.58 -26.97 -33.69
#